data_AF-A0AAD1REZ1-F1
#
_entry.id   AF-A0AAD1REZ1-F1
#
_cell.length_a   1.000
_cell.length_b   1.000
_cell.length_c   1.000
_cell.angle_alpha   90.00
_cell.angle_beta   90.00
_cell.angle_gamma   90.00
#
_symmetry.space_group_name_H-M   'P 1'
#
loop_
_entity.id
_entity.type
_entity.pdbx_description
1 polymer ?
#
loop_
_entity_poly.entity_id
_entity_poly.type
_entity_poly.pdbx_seq_one_letter_code
_entity_poly.pdbx_strand_id
1 'polypeptide(L)'
;MSQAKSRRHQDKLDKTNFFSQKKVAALAILSAAADQQDGAENSGGSSPGSEADSPQNGGLLTITTLKQALEEQSQRLISIWQSSVAELKRDIQDIGSRTSHVETKMEDLLDAHNASTEQIKSLTSQLQQCETKIMDLEDRSRRSNIRLRGIPETILQADLPNYVHGLFKALAPEVHTDMLLLDRLHRIPKPQQVAASLPRDVLLKAHYFHVKDLLMRRSRTAKDLPMEYAMIKMFSNLSVGTLRQCKTFQKVTETLRSNHILYRWGFPIRLIASRNGTTTVIHTVEEGLDLLRQWNLPVEGNSQTPSHGS
;
A
#
# COMPACT_ATOMS: atom_id res chain seq x y z
N MET A 1 2.09 9.18 12.67
CA MET A 1 0.93 8.25 12.66
C MET A 1 -0.05 8.44 13.83
N SER A 2 0.33 9.08 14.95
CA SER A 2 -0.56 9.30 16.11
C SER A 2 -1.72 10.29 15.85
N GLN A 3 -1.46 11.39 15.14
CA GLN A 3 -2.48 12.42 14.88
C GLN A 3 -3.62 11.98 13.94
N ALA A 4 -3.36 11.04 13.02
CA ALA A 4 -4.38 10.54 12.09
C ALA A 4 -5.38 9.58 12.76
N LYS A 5 -4.93 8.82 13.77
CA LYS A 5 -5.79 7.94 14.57
C LYS A 5 -6.68 8.76 15.51
N SER A 6 -6.14 9.81 16.12
CA SER A 6 -6.89 10.73 16.99
C SER A 6 -8.01 11.47 16.24
N ARG A 7 -7.73 11.99 15.03
CA ARG A 7 -8.76 12.65 14.21
C ARG A 7 -9.89 11.72 13.79
N ARG A 8 -9.59 10.47 13.40
CA ARG A 8 -10.63 9.48 13.04
C ARG A 8 -11.50 9.04 14.23
N HIS A 9 -10.94 9.06 15.44
CA HIS A 9 -11.69 8.74 16.64
C HIS A 9 -12.63 9.88 17.04
N GLN A 10 -12.18 11.14 16.88
CA GLN A 10 -13.01 12.33 17.09
C GLN A 10 -14.20 12.38 16.11
N ASP A 11 -13.94 12.12 14.82
CA ASP A 11 -14.95 12.09 13.77
C ASP A 11 -16.03 11.00 13.97
N LYS A 12 -15.68 9.90 14.64
CA LYS A 12 -16.64 8.85 15.02
C LYS A 12 -17.52 9.30 16.19
N LEU A 13 -16.93 9.92 17.21
CA LEU A 13 -17.64 10.44 18.39
C LEU A 13 -18.65 11.55 18.01
N ASP A 14 -18.28 12.42 17.07
CA ASP A 14 -19.14 13.51 16.62
C ASP A 14 -20.34 12.99 15.81
N LYS A 15 -20.14 11.95 14.99
CA LYS A 15 -21.23 11.31 14.24
C LYS A 15 -22.21 10.57 15.17
N THR A 16 -21.71 9.85 16.17
CA THR A 16 -22.57 9.16 17.15
C THR A 16 -23.40 10.15 17.98
N ASN A 17 -22.83 11.31 18.32
CA ASN A 17 -23.56 12.37 19.02
C ASN A 17 -24.62 13.03 18.14
N PHE A 18 -24.35 13.22 16.84
CA PHE A 18 -25.30 13.79 15.90
C PHE A 18 -26.56 12.92 15.72
N PHE A 19 -26.39 11.60 15.60
CA PHE A 19 -27.54 10.68 15.46
C PHE A 19 -28.33 10.54 16.77
N SER A 20 -27.67 10.53 17.93
CA SER A 20 -28.35 10.52 19.24
C SER A 20 -29.16 11.80 19.48
N GLN A 21 -28.62 12.98 19.15
CA GLN A 21 -29.37 14.24 19.28
C GLN A 21 -30.59 14.31 18.35
N LYS A 22 -30.46 13.85 17.10
CA LYS A 22 -31.61 13.79 16.17
C LYS A 22 -32.69 12.80 16.62
N LYS A 23 -32.30 11.68 17.23
CA LYS A 23 -33.25 10.69 17.79
C LYS A 23 -34.04 11.26 18.96
N VAL A 24 -33.39 12.02 19.85
CA VAL A 24 -34.06 12.72 20.97
C VAL A 24 -34.99 13.82 20.47
N ALA A 25 -34.58 14.59 19.46
CA ALA A 25 -35.42 15.62 18.85
C ALA A 25 -36.67 15.04 18.16
N ALA A 26 -36.55 13.89 17.48
CA ALA A 26 -37.68 13.22 16.85
C ALA A 26 -38.68 12.66 17.88
N LEU A 27 -38.19 12.13 19.01
CA LEU A 27 -39.05 11.66 20.11
C LEU A 27 -39.80 12.81 20.82
N ALA A 28 -39.17 13.99 20.95
CA ALA A 28 -39.81 15.17 21.55
C ALA A 28 -40.94 15.76 20.67
N ILE A 29 -40.80 15.68 19.34
CA ILE A 29 -41.85 16.13 18.40
C ILE A 29 -43.06 15.18 18.45
N LEU A 30 -42.80 13.87 18.60
CA LEU A 30 -43.86 12.86 18.74
C LEU A 30 -44.63 12.97 20.07
N SER A 31 -43.99 13.39 21.17
CA SER A 31 -44.71 13.62 22.43
C SER A 31 -45.54 14.91 22.41
N ALA A 32 -45.07 15.97 21.75
CA ALA A 32 -45.80 17.24 21.65
C ALA A 32 -47.07 17.15 20.79
N ALA A 33 -47.14 16.19 19.86
CA ALA A 33 -48.33 15.95 19.04
C ALA A 33 -49.43 15.14 19.77
N ALA A 34 -49.11 14.50 20.90
CA ALA A 34 -50.05 13.67 21.66
C ALA A 34 -50.88 14.46 22.71
N ASP A 35 -50.49 15.69 23.04
CA ASP A 35 -51.08 16.48 24.14
C ASP A 35 -52.17 17.50 23.71
N GLN A 36 -52.65 17.50 22.46
CA GLN A 36 -53.64 18.48 21.96
C GLN A 36 -55.06 17.93 21.72
N GLN A 37 -55.45 16.82 22.33
CA GLN A 37 -56.85 16.40 22.35
C GLN A 37 -57.32 16.13 23.78
N ASP A 38 -57.72 17.19 24.49
CA ASP A 38 -58.79 17.14 25.49
C ASP A 38 -59.12 18.57 25.97
N GLY A 39 -60.41 18.94 25.93
CA GLY A 39 -60.91 20.13 26.64
C GLY A 39 -61.89 21.02 25.85
N ALA A 40 -63.18 20.67 25.88
CA ALA A 40 -64.26 21.66 25.83
C ALA A 40 -65.49 21.12 26.59
N GLU A 41 -65.57 21.50 27.86
CA GLU A 41 -66.68 21.21 28.78
C GLU A 41 -67.89 22.13 28.56
N ASN A 42 -69.03 21.59 29.00
CA ASN A 42 -70.39 22.10 29.02
C ASN A 42 -70.66 23.08 30.19
N SER A 43 -71.49 24.10 29.99
CA SER A 43 -72.26 24.75 31.08
C SER A 43 -73.47 25.51 30.53
N GLY A 44 -74.66 25.28 31.10
CA GLY A 44 -75.96 25.72 30.60
C GLY A 44 -76.54 27.02 31.19
N GLY A 45 -77.80 27.30 30.81
CA GLY A 45 -78.65 28.34 31.43
C GLY A 45 -79.92 28.72 30.64
N SER A 46 -81.06 28.16 31.07
CA SER A 46 -82.46 28.68 31.10
C SER A 46 -83.23 29.25 29.88
N SER A 47 -84.44 28.69 29.72
CA SER A 47 -85.71 29.13 29.06
C SER A 47 -86.19 30.57 29.36
N PRO A 48 -87.27 31.14 28.73
CA PRO A 48 -88.43 30.49 28.06
C PRO A 48 -88.99 31.13 26.76
N GLY A 49 -89.94 30.46 26.08
CA GLY A 49 -90.81 31.07 25.06
C GLY A 49 -91.59 30.06 24.20
N SER A 50 -92.91 30.23 24.11
CA SER A 50 -93.96 29.29 23.71
C SER A 50 -94.09 28.91 22.21
N GLU A 51 -94.68 27.71 22.02
CA GLU A 51 -95.74 27.31 21.06
C GLU A 51 -95.64 27.74 19.58
N ALA A 52 -95.63 26.76 18.67
CA ALA A 52 -96.78 26.44 17.81
C ALA A 52 -96.43 25.28 16.84
N ASP A 53 -97.49 24.72 16.27
CA ASP A 53 -97.68 23.33 15.88
C ASP A 53 -97.45 23.02 14.38
N SER A 54 -97.34 21.71 14.10
CA SER A 54 -97.71 21.04 12.84
C SER A 54 -96.70 20.86 11.68
N PRO A 55 -96.85 19.79 10.86
CA PRO A 55 -95.75 18.89 10.51
C PRO A 55 -95.42 18.81 9.00
N GLN A 56 -94.16 18.51 8.67
CA GLN A 56 -93.78 17.97 7.35
C GLN A 56 -92.76 16.82 7.50
N ASN A 57 -93.30 15.60 7.62
CA ASN A 57 -92.60 14.34 7.89
C ASN A 57 -92.07 13.63 6.62
N GLY A 58 -91.49 14.38 5.67
CA GLY A 58 -91.03 13.83 4.37
C GLY A 58 -89.52 13.83 4.15
N GLY A 59 -88.76 14.71 4.81
CA GLY A 59 -87.31 14.88 4.59
C GLY A 59 -86.41 14.35 5.71
N LEU A 60 -86.97 13.98 6.86
CA LEU A 60 -86.21 13.60 8.06
C LEU A 60 -85.68 12.15 8.00
N LEU A 61 -86.39 11.25 7.32
CA LEU A 61 -86.01 9.83 7.18
C LEU A 61 -84.79 9.63 6.26
N THR A 62 -84.59 10.52 5.28
CA THR A 62 -83.45 10.49 4.36
C THR A 62 -82.17 11.03 5.00
N ILE A 63 -82.28 12.06 5.85
CA ILE A 63 -81.12 12.66 6.55
C ILE A 63 -80.62 11.76 7.68
N THR A 64 -81.53 11.10 8.40
CA THR A 64 -81.18 10.17 9.50
C THR A 64 -80.51 8.90 8.98
N THR A 65 -81.01 8.34 7.88
CA THR A 65 -80.36 7.20 7.19
C THR A 65 -79.00 7.57 6.61
N LEU A 66 -78.85 8.76 6.02
CA LEU A 66 -77.54 9.27 5.57
C LEU A 66 -76.55 9.47 6.73
N LYS A 67 -77.01 9.99 7.88
CA LYS A 67 -76.19 10.11 9.10
C LYS A 67 -75.70 8.75 9.58
N GLN A 68 -76.57 7.76 9.62
CA GLN A 68 -76.22 6.41 10.05
C GLN A 68 -75.24 5.74 9.09
N ALA A 69 -75.44 5.89 7.77
CA ALA A 69 -74.50 5.39 6.76
C ALA A 69 -73.13 6.09 6.82
N LEU A 70 -73.11 7.39 7.14
CA LEU A 70 -71.87 8.16 7.33
C LEU A 70 -71.12 7.70 8.59
N GLU A 71 -71.84 7.41 9.67
CA GLU A 71 -71.26 6.89 10.92
C GLU A 71 -70.70 5.46 10.73
N GLU A 72 -71.41 4.59 10.01
CA GLU A 72 -70.91 3.26 9.63
C GLU A 72 -69.67 3.36 8.73
N GLN A 73 -69.68 4.26 7.74
CA GLN A 73 -68.50 4.54 6.90
C GLN A 73 -67.33 5.05 7.74
N SER A 74 -67.58 5.96 8.70
CA SER A 74 -66.58 6.50 9.62
C SER A 74 -65.96 5.39 10.48
N GLN A 75 -66.76 4.55 11.12
CA GLN A 75 -66.28 3.43 11.93
C GLN A 75 -65.51 2.40 11.09
N ARG A 76 -65.98 2.13 9.86
CA ARG A 76 -65.29 1.23 8.93
C ARG A 76 -63.92 1.80 8.55
N LEU A 77 -63.83 3.09 8.22
CA LEU A 77 -62.56 3.75 7.94
C LEU A 77 -61.63 3.68 9.15
N ILE A 78 -62.12 4.03 10.35
CA ILE A 78 -61.34 3.94 11.60
C ILE A 78 -60.79 2.52 11.81
N SER A 79 -61.59 1.48 11.58
CA SER A 79 -61.16 0.09 11.73
C SER A 79 -60.04 -0.29 10.75
N ILE A 80 -60.15 0.13 9.49
CA ILE A 80 -59.14 -0.10 8.45
C ILE A 80 -57.84 0.65 8.79
N TRP A 81 -57.97 1.91 9.23
CA TRP A 81 -56.82 2.70 9.67
C TRP A 81 -56.12 2.06 10.85
N GLN A 82 -56.86 1.58 11.85
CA GLN A 82 -56.30 0.88 13.00
C GLN A 82 -55.56 -0.41 12.60
N SER A 83 -56.12 -1.21 11.68
CA SER A 83 -55.45 -2.41 11.18
C SER A 83 -54.19 -2.08 10.40
N SER A 84 -54.23 -1.09 9.49
CA SER A 84 -53.05 -0.69 8.72
C SER A 84 -51.95 -0.10 9.60
N VAL A 85 -52.30 0.69 10.62
CA VAL A 85 -51.33 1.20 11.59
C VAL A 85 -50.71 0.07 12.42
N ALA A 86 -51.50 -0.96 12.77
CA ALA A 86 -50.99 -2.12 13.50
C ALA A 86 -50.03 -2.98 12.65
N GLU A 87 -50.32 -3.15 11.35
CA GLU A 87 -49.41 -3.80 10.39
C GLU A 87 -48.12 -3.02 10.21
N LEU A 88 -48.20 -1.70 9.97
CA LEU A 88 -47.02 -0.85 9.87
C LEU A 88 -46.16 -0.88 11.14
N LYS A 89 -46.77 -0.93 12.33
CA LYS A 89 -46.04 -1.10 13.59
C LYS A 89 -45.28 -2.41 13.64
N ARG A 90 -45.86 -3.52 13.15
CA ARG A 90 -45.16 -4.82 13.06
C ARG A 90 -44.00 -4.76 12.08
N ASP A 91 -44.21 -4.19 10.89
CA ASP A 91 -43.16 -4.08 9.87
C ASP A 91 -41.99 -3.23 10.37
N ILE A 92 -42.26 -2.12 11.06
CA ILE A 92 -41.23 -1.28 11.68
C ILE A 92 -40.44 -2.07 12.73
N GLN A 93 -41.10 -2.91 13.54
CA GLN A 93 -40.43 -3.76 14.51
C GLN A 93 -39.56 -4.84 13.84
N ASP A 94 -40.06 -5.50 12.79
CA ASP A 94 -39.28 -6.47 12.01
C ASP A 94 -38.04 -5.82 11.39
N ILE A 95 -38.21 -4.68 10.72
CA ILE A 95 -37.11 -3.90 10.14
C ILE A 95 -36.12 -3.48 11.24
N GLY A 96 -36.59 -3.05 12.41
CA GLY A 96 -35.74 -2.72 13.55
C GLY A 96 -34.90 -3.91 14.03
N SER A 97 -35.50 -5.09 14.12
CA SER A 97 -34.80 -6.33 14.52
C SER A 97 -33.74 -6.76 13.49
N ARG A 98 -34.09 -6.71 12.20
CA ARG A 98 -33.18 -7.04 11.09
C ARG A 98 -32.04 -6.03 10.99
N THR A 99 -32.33 -4.75 11.20
CA THR A 99 -31.32 -3.69 11.23
C THR A 99 -30.33 -3.93 12.37
N SER A 100 -30.82 -4.21 13.58
CA SER A 100 -29.97 -4.51 14.74
C SER A 100 -29.08 -5.74 14.51
N HIS A 101 -29.62 -6.77 13.85
CA HIS A 101 -28.85 -7.96 13.47
C HIS A 101 -27.73 -7.64 12.47
N VAL A 102 -28.04 -6.84 11.44
CA VAL A 102 -27.05 -6.41 10.44
C VAL A 102 -25.97 -5.53 11.08
N GLU A 103 -26.34 -4.62 11.98
CA GLU A 103 -25.37 -3.79 12.73
C GLU A 103 -24.40 -4.65 13.54
N THR A 104 -24.92 -5.63 14.28
CA THR A 104 -24.09 -6.58 15.06
C THR A 104 -23.17 -7.38 14.14
N LYS A 105 -23.70 -7.90 13.02
CA LYS A 105 -22.88 -8.65 12.05
C LYS A 105 -21.83 -7.77 11.38
N MET A 106 -22.12 -6.50 11.16
CA MET A 106 -21.17 -5.55 10.61
C MET A 106 -20.04 -5.27 11.61
N GLU A 107 -20.35 -5.18 12.91
CA GLU A 107 -19.35 -5.07 13.97
C GLU A 107 -18.43 -6.30 14.00
N ASP A 108 -18.99 -7.51 14.04
CA ASP A 108 -18.24 -8.78 13.96
C ASP A 108 -17.29 -8.81 12.74
N LEU A 109 -17.80 -8.39 11.57
CA LEU A 109 -17.03 -8.35 10.32
C LEU A 109 -15.90 -7.31 10.35
N LEU A 110 -16.14 -6.14 10.94
CA LEU A 110 -15.12 -5.11 11.08
C LEU A 110 -13.97 -5.58 11.98
N ASP A 111 -14.28 -6.28 13.07
CA ASP A 111 -13.28 -6.83 13.96
C ASP A 111 -12.46 -7.93 13.28
N ALA A 112 -13.12 -8.87 12.59
CA ALA A 112 -12.45 -9.89 11.81
C ALA A 112 -11.57 -9.29 10.69
N HIS A 113 -12.05 -8.26 10.01
CA HIS A 113 -11.31 -7.55 8.97
C HIS A 113 -10.06 -6.85 9.55
N ASN A 114 -10.19 -6.20 10.71
CA ASN A 114 -9.07 -5.53 11.37
C ASN A 114 -7.99 -6.55 11.80
N ALA A 115 -8.39 -7.67 12.41
CA ALA A 115 -7.49 -8.75 12.77
C ALA A 115 -6.75 -9.33 11.56
N SER A 116 -7.48 -9.61 10.47
CA SER A 116 -6.89 -10.09 9.21
C SER A 116 -5.91 -9.07 8.62
N THR A 117 -6.27 -7.78 8.63
CA THR A 117 -5.38 -6.71 8.15
C THR A 117 -4.09 -6.62 8.96
N GLU A 118 -4.16 -6.82 10.28
CA GLU A 118 -2.97 -6.85 11.14
C GLU A 118 -2.09 -8.07 10.89
N GLN A 119 -2.69 -9.25 10.69
CA GLN A 119 -1.98 -10.46 10.30
C GLN A 119 -1.27 -10.29 8.95
N ILE A 120 -1.95 -9.73 7.94
CA ILE A 120 -1.36 -9.45 6.63
C ILE A 120 -0.15 -8.51 6.76
N LYS A 121 -0.25 -7.44 7.57
CA LYS A 121 0.88 -6.54 7.83
C LYS A 121 2.05 -7.25 8.49
N SER A 122 1.78 -8.08 9.50
CA SER A 122 2.78 -8.87 10.19
C SER A 122 3.50 -9.84 9.24
N LEU A 123 2.74 -10.62 8.46
CA LEU A 123 3.28 -11.53 7.47
C LEU A 123 4.09 -10.81 6.38
N THR A 124 3.61 -9.66 5.89
CA THR A 124 4.35 -8.84 4.91
C THR A 124 5.70 -8.40 5.48
N SER A 125 5.73 -7.95 6.74
CA SER A 125 6.97 -7.58 7.41
C SER A 125 7.92 -8.76 7.58
N GLN A 126 7.41 -9.94 7.95
CA GLN A 126 8.21 -11.15 8.10
C GLN A 126 8.78 -11.62 6.75
N LEU A 127 7.99 -11.56 5.67
CA LEU A 127 8.45 -11.88 4.32
C LEU A 127 9.60 -10.95 3.90
N GLN A 128 9.47 -9.64 4.10
CA GLN A 128 10.53 -8.68 3.79
C GLN A 128 11.83 -8.96 4.58
N GLN A 129 11.71 -9.33 5.86
CA GLN A 129 12.86 -9.71 6.68
C GLN A 129 13.52 -10.99 6.16
N CYS A 130 12.73 -12.00 5.80
CA CYS A 130 13.23 -13.24 5.21
C CYS A 130 13.93 -12.99 3.86
N GLU A 131 13.34 -12.19 2.97
CA GLU A 131 13.96 -11.82 1.70
C GLU A 131 15.30 -11.12 1.90
N THR A 132 15.36 -10.16 2.83
CA THR A 132 16.59 -9.45 3.19
C THR A 132 17.65 -10.40 3.73
N LYS A 133 17.26 -11.35 4.59
CA LYS A 133 18.16 -12.35 5.17
C LYS A 133 18.68 -13.34 4.12
N ILE A 134 17.83 -13.80 3.21
CA ILE A 134 18.23 -14.69 2.10
C ILE A 134 19.23 -13.97 1.20
N MET A 135 18.93 -12.73 0.82
CA MET A 135 19.83 -11.90 0.01
C MET A 135 21.21 -11.73 0.68
N ASP A 136 21.22 -11.43 1.98
CA ASP A 136 22.42 -11.29 2.78
C ASP A 136 23.24 -12.60 2.82
N LEU A 137 22.59 -13.75 3.09
CA LEU A 137 23.23 -15.06 3.10
C LEU A 137 23.80 -15.46 1.73
N GLU A 138 23.07 -15.20 0.65
CA GLU A 138 23.56 -15.45 -0.70
C GLU A 138 24.81 -14.61 -1.01
N ASP A 139 24.78 -13.32 -0.69
CA ASP A 139 25.93 -12.44 -0.88
C ASP A 139 27.11 -12.87 0.00
N ARG A 140 26.89 -13.25 1.27
CA ARG A 140 27.92 -13.79 2.18
C ARG A 140 28.63 -14.99 1.55
N SER A 141 27.84 -15.92 1.00
CA SER A 141 28.35 -17.14 0.37
C SER A 141 29.14 -16.85 -0.91
N ARG A 142 28.77 -15.80 -1.64
CA ARG A 142 29.38 -15.42 -2.93
C ARG A 142 30.49 -14.39 -2.84
N ARG A 143 30.85 -13.87 -1.65
CA ARG A 143 31.83 -12.76 -1.51
C ARG A 143 33.19 -13.01 -2.13
N SER A 144 33.68 -14.25 -2.08
CA SER A 144 34.97 -14.65 -2.67
C SER A 144 34.87 -14.98 -4.16
N ASN A 145 33.68 -14.88 -4.75
CA ASN A 145 33.47 -15.21 -6.15
C ASN A 145 33.68 -13.98 -7.04
N ILE A 146 34.32 -14.19 -8.20
CA ILE A 146 34.51 -13.19 -9.24
C ILE A 146 33.88 -13.70 -10.53
N ARG A 147 33.20 -12.81 -11.25
CA ARG A 147 32.67 -13.05 -12.58
C ARG A 147 33.54 -12.31 -13.61
N LEU A 148 34.19 -13.08 -14.48
CA LEU A 148 35.00 -12.57 -15.59
C LEU A 148 34.15 -12.54 -16.86
N ARG A 149 34.16 -11.43 -17.57
CA ARG A 149 33.47 -11.23 -18.84
C ARG A 149 34.46 -10.91 -19.94
N GLY A 150 34.26 -11.48 -21.13
CA GLY A 150 35.07 -11.18 -22.31
C GLY A 150 36.19 -12.18 -22.61
N ILE A 151 36.28 -13.28 -21.86
CA ILE A 151 37.26 -14.35 -22.14
C ILE A 151 36.85 -15.08 -23.43
N PRO A 152 37.67 -15.06 -24.50
CA PRO A 152 37.38 -15.73 -25.75
C PRO A 152 36.99 -17.20 -25.56
N GLU A 153 36.02 -17.70 -26.33
CA GLU A 153 35.61 -19.12 -26.27
C GLU A 153 36.67 -20.08 -26.82
N THR A 154 37.67 -19.56 -27.54
CA THR A 154 38.84 -20.33 -28.01
C THR A 154 39.67 -20.88 -26.86
N ILE A 155 39.62 -20.24 -25.68
CA ILE A 155 40.26 -20.74 -24.46
C ILE A 155 39.37 -21.81 -23.86
N LEU A 156 39.80 -23.06 -23.97
CA LEU A 156 39.08 -24.22 -23.48
C LEU A 156 39.11 -24.27 -21.95
N GLN A 157 38.23 -25.10 -21.37
CA GLN A 157 38.12 -25.25 -19.92
C GLN A 157 39.42 -25.78 -19.29
N ALA A 158 40.22 -26.57 -20.03
CA ALA A 158 41.52 -27.07 -19.59
C ALA A 158 42.59 -25.97 -19.48
N ASP A 159 42.55 -24.98 -20.37
CA ASP A 159 43.54 -23.88 -20.43
C ASP A 159 43.14 -22.67 -19.57
N LEU A 160 41.85 -22.62 -19.19
CA LEU A 160 41.27 -21.52 -18.42
C LEU A 160 42.00 -21.22 -17.09
N PRO A 161 42.46 -22.22 -16.30
CA PRO A 161 43.24 -21.94 -15.09
C PRO A 161 44.53 -21.17 -15.38
N ASN A 162 45.28 -21.59 -16.40
CA ASN A 162 46.54 -20.96 -16.78
C ASN A 162 46.31 -19.53 -17.28
N TYR A 163 45.29 -19.34 -18.11
CA TYR A 163 44.91 -18.02 -18.63
C TYR A 163 44.50 -17.05 -17.51
N VAL A 164 43.67 -17.50 -16.56
CA VAL A 164 43.25 -16.67 -15.43
C VAL A 164 44.42 -16.37 -14.48
N HIS A 165 45.35 -17.31 -14.31
CA HIS A 165 46.55 -17.07 -13.53
C HIS A 165 47.43 -15.98 -14.16
N GLY A 166 47.63 -16.03 -15.49
CA GLY A 166 48.34 -14.99 -16.24
C GLY A 166 47.70 -13.62 -16.10
N LEU A 167 46.36 -13.55 -16.23
CA LEU A 167 45.58 -12.32 -15.97
C LEU A 167 45.84 -11.76 -14.56
N PHE A 168 45.80 -12.61 -13.54
CA PHE A 168 45.99 -12.17 -12.15
C PHE A 168 47.42 -11.71 -11.88
N LYS A 169 48.42 -12.36 -12.47
CA LYS A 169 49.80 -11.90 -12.42
C LYS A 169 50.01 -10.58 -13.14
N ALA A 170 49.35 -10.36 -14.27
CA ALA A 170 49.38 -9.06 -14.95
C ALA A 170 48.73 -7.95 -14.12
N LEU A 171 47.65 -8.27 -13.37
CA LEU A 171 46.95 -7.31 -12.51
C LEU A 171 47.69 -6.98 -11.20
N ALA A 172 48.34 -7.97 -10.61
CA ALA A 172 49.03 -7.85 -9.32
C ALA A 172 50.34 -8.67 -9.34
N PRO A 173 51.39 -8.17 -10.01
CA PRO A 173 52.68 -8.88 -10.13
C PRO A 173 53.33 -9.18 -8.78
N GLU A 174 53.06 -8.34 -7.78
CA GLU A 174 53.60 -8.48 -6.43
C GLU A 174 53.00 -9.64 -5.62
N VAL A 175 51.86 -10.20 -6.05
CA VAL A 175 51.19 -11.28 -5.33
C VAL A 175 51.85 -12.61 -5.66
N HIS A 176 52.29 -13.34 -4.63
CA HIS A 176 52.88 -14.68 -4.80
C HIS A 176 51.89 -15.67 -5.43
N THR A 177 52.42 -16.59 -6.25
CA THR A 177 51.63 -17.58 -7.00
C THR A 177 50.79 -18.45 -6.07
N ASP A 178 51.32 -18.82 -4.91
CA ASP A 178 50.66 -19.64 -3.88
C ASP A 178 49.46 -18.94 -3.23
N MET A 179 49.32 -17.62 -3.40
CA MET A 179 48.17 -16.85 -2.91
C MET A 179 47.06 -16.73 -3.97
N LEU A 180 47.34 -17.05 -5.24
CA LEU A 180 46.37 -16.98 -6.35
C LEU A 180 45.58 -18.29 -6.52
N LEU A 181 45.36 -19.02 -5.43
CA LEU A 181 44.61 -20.27 -5.44
C LEU A 181 43.12 -20.05 -5.77
N LEU A 182 42.59 -20.94 -6.60
CA LEU A 182 41.21 -20.96 -7.05
C LEU A 182 40.53 -22.24 -6.59
N ASP A 183 39.44 -22.12 -5.84
CA ASP A 183 38.65 -23.29 -5.41
C ASP A 183 37.83 -23.85 -6.58
N ARG A 184 37.32 -22.95 -7.44
CA ARG A 184 36.48 -23.28 -8.59
C ARG A 184 36.71 -22.29 -9.71
N LEU A 185 36.66 -22.78 -10.94
CA LEU A 185 36.77 -21.98 -12.16
C LEU A 185 36.02 -22.67 -13.29
N HIS A 186 34.95 -22.06 -13.81
CA HIS A 186 34.17 -22.65 -14.90
C HIS A 186 33.40 -21.59 -15.70
N ARG A 187 33.09 -21.91 -16.96
CA ARG A 187 32.16 -21.11 -17.77
C ARG A 187 30.73 -21.31 -17.30
N ILE A 188 29.97 -20.22 -17.22
CA ILE A 188 28.54 -20.27 -16.89
C ILE A 188 27.68 -20.16 -18.15
N PRO A 189 26.48 -20.79 -18.18
CA PRO A 189 25.55 -20.65 -19.28
C PRO A 189 25.17 -19.17 -19.51
N LYS A 190 24.93 -18.81 -20.78
CA LYS A 190 24.43 -17.47 -21.12
C LYS A 190 22.94 -17.41 -20.79
N PRO A 191 22.45 -16.32 -20.19
CA PRO A 191 21.02 -16.03 -20.20
C PRO A 191 20.53 -15.89 -21.63
N GLN A 192 19.28 -16.31 -21.90
CA GLN A 192 18.68 -16.28 -23.23
C GLN A 192 18.62 -14.86 -23.84
N GLN A 193 18.63 -13.83 -23.01
CA GLN A 193 18.59 -12.42 -23.41
C GLN A 193 19.92 -11.88 -23.94
N VAL A 194 21.03 -12.61 -23.81
CA VAL A 194 22.37 -12.17 -24.24
C VAL A 194 22.65 -12.70 -25.65
N ALA A 195 23.19 -11.84 -26.52
CA ALA A 195 23.52 -12.22 -27.90
C ALA A 195 24.43 -13.46 -27.96
N ALA A 196 24.11 -14.38 -28.87
CA ALA A 196 24.85 -15.64 -29.01
C ALA A 196 26.34 -15.44 -29.35
N SER A 197 26.68 -14.32 -30.00
CA SER A 197 28.05 -13.94 -30.39
C SER A 197 28.95 -13.56 -29.22
N LEU A 198 28.39 -13.10 -28.08
CA LEU A 198 29.19 -12.73 -26.90
C LEU A 198 29.73 -13.99 -26.20
N PRO A 199 30.99 -14.02 -25.76
CA PRO A 199 31.53 -15.18 -25.04
C PRO A 199 30.80 -15.42 -23.70
N ARG A 200 30.74 -16.68 -23.25
CA ARG A 200 30.26 -17.04 -21.91
C ARG A 200 31.11 -16.38 -20.84
N ASP A 201 30.44 -15.85 -19.82
CA ASP A 201 31.10 -15.39 -18.62
C ASP A 201 31.74 -16.59 -17.89
N VAL A 202 32.84 -16.33 -17.18
CA VAL A 202 33.54 -17.30 -16.35
C VAL A 202 33.32 -16.94 -14.89
N LEU A 203 32.89 -17.91 -14.10
CA LEU A 203 32.74 -17.77 -12.66
C LEU A 203 33.88 -18.48 -11.96
N LEU A 204 34.52 -17.77 -11.05
CA LEU A 204 35.56 -18.33 -10.20
C LEU A 204 35.31 -18.03 -8.72
N LYS A 205 35.89 -18.85 -7.86
CA LYS A 205 35.98 -18.63 -6.42
C LYS A 205 37.45 -18.58 -6.05
N ALA A 206 37.91 -17.40 -5.61
CA ALA A 206 39.23 -17.27 -5.03
C ALA A 206 39.24 -17.90 -3.64
N HIS A 207 40.33 -18.59 -3.31
CA HIS A 207 40.50 -19.23 -2.01
C HIS A 207 40.56 -18.17 -0.89
N TYR A 208 41.42 -17.16 -1.07
CA TYR A 208 41.61 -16.09 -0.11
C TYR A 208 40.78 -14.85 -0.45
N PHE A 209 39.88 -14.45 0.45
CA PHE A 209 39.03 -13.28 0.27
C PHE A 209 39.82 -11.97 0.07
N HIS A 210 40.90 -11.77 0.84
CA HIS A 210 41.72 -10.57 0.75
C HIS A 210 42.42 -10.43 -0.62
N VAL A 211 42.87 -11.55 -1.20
CA VAL A 211 43.46 -11.59 -2.55
C VAL A 211 42.42 -11.20 -3.59
N LYS A 212 41.21 -11.77 -3.50
CA LYS A 212 40.10 -11.39 -4.38
C LYS A 212 39.79 -9.90 -4.30
N ASP A 213 39.77 -9.32 -3.10
CA ASP A 213 39.47 -7.90 -2.93
C ASP A 213 40.60 -7.01 -3.48
N LEU A 214 41.85 -7.43 -3.34
CA LEU A 214 43.00 -6.76 -3.99
C LEU A 214 42.88 -6.81 -5.51
N LEU A 215 42.65 -7.99 -6.10
CA LEU A 215 42.49 -8.17 -7.55
C LEU A 215 41.33 -7.30 -8.10
N MET A 216 40.18 -7.28 -7.41
CA MET A 216 39.04 -6.45 -7.80
C MET A 216 39.30 -4.94 -7.68
N ARG A 217 40.20 -4.50 -6.79
CA ARG A 217 40.63 -3.10 -6.73
C ARG A 217 41.57 -2.80 -7.90
N ARG A 218 42.57 -3.65 -8.11
CA ARG A 218 43.55 -3.51 -9.22
C ARG A 218 42.86 -3.50 -10.58
N SER A 219 41.85 -4.35 -10.79
CA SER A 219 41.10 -4.39 -12.05
C SER A 219 40.36 -3.09 -12.38
N ARG A 220 40.06 -2.23 -11.40
CA ARG A 220 39.40 -0.93 -11.62
C ARG A 220 40.39 0.19 -11.90
N THR A 221 41.63 0.06 -11.41
CA THR A 221 42.67 1.09 -11.53
C THR A 221 43.71 0.77 -12.60
N ALA A 222 43.78 -0.49 -13.05
CA ALA A 222 44.70 -0.93 -14.09
C ALA A 222 44.38 -0.22 -15.42
N LYS A 223 45.40 0.42 -15.98
CA LYS A 223 45.33 1.08 -17.30
C LYS A 223 46.09 0.31 -18.37
N ASP A 224 47.15 -0.42 -17.98
CA ASP A 224 48.12 -1.02 -18.88
C ASP A 224 48.16 -2.55 -18.73
N LEU A 225 47.04 -3.21 -19.06
CA LEU A 225 47.03 -4.67 -19.16
C LEU A 225 47.57 -5.11 -20.54
N PRO A 226 48.25 -6.27 -20.63
CA PRO A 226 48.58 -6.89 -21.90
C PRO A 226 47.35 -6.97 -22.83
N MET A 227 47.57 -6.84 -24.13
CA MET A 227 46.48 -6.79 -25.13
C MET A 227 45.53 -7.98 -25.03
N GLU A 228 46.05 -9.17 -24.68
CA GLU A 228 45.29 -10.39 -24.45
C GLU A 228 44.27 -10.30 -23.30
N TYR A 229 44.48 -9.39 -22.34
CA TYR A 229 43.67 -9.20 -21.13
C TYR A 229 42.91 -7.87 -21.12
N ALA A 230 43.25 -6.93 -22.02
CA ALA A 230 42.74 -5.56 -22.02
C ALA A 230 41.21 -5.45 -22.09
N MET A 231 40.55 -6.42 -22.74
CA MET A 231 39.09 -6.42 -22.91
C MET A 231 38.32 -7.13 -21.78
N ILE A 232 39.04 -7.77 -20.84
CA ILE A 232 38.41 -8.54 -19.76
C ILE A 232 37.85 -7.61 -18.71
N LYS A 233 36.58 -7.84 -18.34
CA LYS A 233 35.92 -7.11 -17.25
C LYS A 233 35.70 -8.03 -16.06
N MET A 234 36.07 -7.54 -14.88
CA MET A 234 35.91 -8.25 -13.61
C MET A 234 34.76 -7.65 -12.80
N PHE A 235 33.84 -8.51 -12.34
CA PHE A 235 32.69 -8.12 -11.52
C PHE A 235 32.60 -8.98 -10.27
N SER A 236 32.11 -8.39 -9.18
CA SER A 236 31.69 -9.16 -8.00
C SER A 236 30.47 -10.02 -8.36
N ASN A 237 30.43 -11.26 -7.87
CA ASN A 237 29.25 -12.11 -8.04
C ASN A 237 28.20 -11.79 -6.96
N LEU A 238 27.27 -10.89 -7.27
CA LEU A 238 26.19 -10.47 -6.37
C LEU A 238 24.94 -11.33 -6.55
N SER A 239 24.10 -11.41 -5.52
CA SER A 239 22.78 -12.04 -5.60
C SER A 239 21.87 -11.31 -6.59
N VAL A 240 20.84 -12.01 -7.08
CA VAL A 240 19.87 -11.41 -8.01
C VAL A 240 19.07 -10.31 -7.31
N GLY A 241 18.72 -10.51 -6.04
CA GLY A 241 18.05 -9.50 -5.22
C GLY A 241 18.91 -8.24 -5.09
N THR A 242 20.21 -8.42 -4.83
CA THR A 242 21.18 -7.33 -4.74
C THR A 242 21.30 -6.55 -6.05
N LEU A 243 21.42 -7.25 -7.18
CA LEU A 243 21.47 -6.60 -8.49
C LEU A 243 20.17 -5.85 -8.81
N ARG A 244 19.01 -6.40 -8.45
CA ARG A 244 17.71 -5.75 -8.62
C ARG A 244 17.65 -4.46 -7.79
N GLN A 245 18.10 -4.49 -6.54
CA GLN A 245 18.12 -3.31 -5.68
C GLN A 245 19.13 -2.26 -6.19
N CYS A 246 20.34 -2.65 -6.60
CA CYS A 246 21.27 -1.71 -7.23
C CYS A 246 20.68 -1.06 -8.49
N LYS A 247 19.85 -1.80 -9.25
CA LYS A 247 19.16 -1.27 -10.43
C LYS A 247 18.09 -0.22 -10.08
N THR A 248 17.43 -0.30 -8.92
CA THR A 248 16.46 0.75 -8.51
C THR A 248 17.13 2.10 -8.29
N PHE A 249 18.41 2.09 -7.91
CA PHE A 249 19.25 3.29 -7.75
C PHE A 249 19.87 3.79 -9.06
N GLN A 250 19.59 3.16 -10.21
CA GLN A 250 20.24 3.48 -11.49
C GLN A 250 20.24 4.99 -11.78
N LYS A 251 19.07 5.64 -11.68
CA LYS A 251 18.93 7.08 -11.90
C LYS A 251 19.84 7.90 -10.98
N VAL A 252 19.87 7.57 -9.68
CA VAL A 252 20.71 8.26 -8.70
C VAL A 252 22.19 8.09 -9.06
N THR A 253 22.61 6.86 -9.36
CA THR A 253 24.01 6.57 -9.72
C THR A 253 24.44 7.19 -11.05
N GLU A 254 23.51 7.33 -12.01
CA GLU A 254 23.75 8.01 -13.29
C GLU A 254 24.00 9.50 -13.06
N THR A 255 23.14 10.19 -12.28
CA THR A 255 23.36 11.60 -11.94
C THR A 255 24.67 11.80 -11.18
N LEU A 256 24.99 10.95 -10.20
CA LEU A 256 26.27 11.04 -9.48
C LEU A 256 27.46 10.88 -10.42
N ARG A 257 27.41 9.93 -11.35
CA ARG A 257 28.47 9.68 -12.33
C ARG A 257 28.63 10.85 -13.32
N SER A 258 27.53 11.40 -13.84
CA SER A 258 27.55 12.54 -14.76
C SER A 258 28.11 13.81 -14.12
N ASN A 259 28.03 13.93 -12.79
CA ASN A 259 28.57 15.04 -12.03
C ASN A 259 29.92 14.74 -11.37
N HIS A 260 30.59 13.65 -11.77
CA HIS A 260 31.89 13.23 -11.22
C HIS A 260 31.92 13.04 -9.70
N ILE A 261 30.78 12.72 -9.08
CA ILE A 261 30.68 12.45 -7.65
C ILE A 261 31.03 10.99 -7.40
N LEU A 262 32.03 10.79 -6.55
CA LEU A 262 32.47 9.45 -6.16
C LEU A 262 31.39 8.80 -5.28
N TYR A 263 31.07 7.55 -5.60
CA TYR A 263 30.19 6.74 -4.78
C TYR A 263 30.71 5.30 -4.67
N ARG A 264 30.24 4.60 -3.63
CA ARG A 264 30.48 3.17 -3.45
C ARG A 264 29.25 2.49 -2.86
N TRP A 265 29.16 1.18 -3.09
CA TRP A 265 28.13 0.33 -2.48
C TRP A 265 28.57 -0.15 -1.10
N GLY A 266 27.71 0.01 -0.10
CA GLY A 266 27.86 -0.57 1.23
C GLY A 266 27.05 -1.87 1.37
N PHE A 267 27.33 -2.61 2.45
CA PHE A 267 26.63 -3.85 2.79
C PHE A 267 26.03 -3.80 4.20
N PRO A 268 24.71 -4.03 4.43
CA PRO A 268 23.65 -4.24 3.44
C PRO A 268 23.54 -3.11 2.42
N ILE A 269 22.91 -3.37 1.27
CA ILE A 269 22.86 -2.45 0.12
C ILE A 269 22.42 -1.07 0.55
N ARG A 270 23.35 -0.15 0.38
CA ARG A 270 23.20 1.29 0.57
C ARG A 270 24.21 1.98 -0.31
N LEU A 271 23.87 3.15 -0.79
CA LEU A 271 24.75 3.97 -1.61
C LEU A 271 25.48 4.94 -0.70
N ILE A 272 26.81 5.01 -0.83
CA ILE A 272 27.65 5.91 -0.05
C ILE A 272 28.27 6.89 -1.05
N ALA A 273 27.78 8.12 -1.07
CA ALA A 273 28.26 9.18 -1.96
C ALA A 273 29.19 10.14 -1.19
N SER A 274 30.22 10.66 -1.86
CA SER A 274 31.17 11.59 -1.27
C SER A 274 31.27 12.85 -2.11
N ARG A 275 30.90 14.00 -1.54
CA ARG A 275 30.96 15.31 -2.18
C ARG A 275 31.60 16.31 -1.22
N ASN A 276 32.60 17.07 -1.70
CA ASN A 276 33.30 18.12 -0.92
C ASN A 276 33.80 17.62 0.46
N GLY A 277 34.35 16.42 0.52
CA GLY A 277 34.85 15.81 1.78
C GLY A 277 33.77 15.26 2.72
N THR A 278 32.49 15.48 2.43
CA THR A 278 31.37 14.93 3.20
C THR A 278 30.89 13.64 2.57
N THR A 279 30.80 12.58 3.39
CA THR A 279 30.24 11.29 2.96
C THR A 279 28.81 11.14 3.47
N THR A 280 27.88 10.87 2.57
CA THR A 280 26.47 10.64 2.88
C THR A 280 26.09 9.20 2.58
N VAL A 281 25.28 8.61 3.45
CA VAL A 281 24.78 7.24 3.33
C VAL A 281 23.31 7.29 2.96
N ILE A 282 22.95 6.56 1.90
CA ILE A 282 21.62 6.57 1.30
C ILE A 282 21.08 5.14 1.33
N HIS A 283 19.98 4.92 2.04
CA HIS A 283 19.37 3.60 2.21
C HIS A 283 18.24 3.35 1.21
N THR A 284 17.52 4.39 0.81
CA THR A 284 16.38 4.29 -0.11
C THR A 284 16.59 5.13 -1.37
N VAL A 285 15.82 4.83 -2.41
CA VAL A 285 15.90 5.59 -3.66
C VAL A 285 15.38 7.01 -3.42
N GLU A 286 14.33 7.15 -2.61
CA GLU A 286 13.73 8.43 -2.21
C GLU A 286 14.76 9.33 -1.50
N GLU A 287 15.49 8.80 -0.51
CA GLU A 287 16.58 9.52 0.15
C GLU A 287 17.65 9.97 -0.85
N GLY A 288 17.95 9.13 -1.85
CA GLY A 288 18.90 9.46 -2.90
C GLY A 288 18.42 10.60 -3.79
N LEU A 289 17.15 10.60 -4.19
CA LEU A 289 16.56 11.66 -4.99
C LEU A 289 16.47 12.97 -4.22
N ASP A 290 16.10 12.93 -2.94
CA ASP A 290 16.05 14.11 -2.08
C ASP A 290 17.45 14.69 -1.85
N LEU A 291 18.45 13.84 -1.69
CA LEU A 291 19.84 14.27 -1.61
C LEU A 291 20.32 14.92 -2.91
N LEU A 292 19.95 14.40 -4.09
CA LEU A 292 20.26 15.05 -5.36
C LEU A 292 19.62 16.44 -5.48
N ARG A 293 18.36 16.59 -5.01
CA ARG A 293 17.67 17.90 -4.94
C ARG A 293 18.39 18.87 -4.02
N GLN A 294 18.76 18.45 -2.82
CA GLN A 294 19.56 19.26 -1.87
C GLN A 294 20.89 19.71 -2.47
N TRP A 295 21.43 18.88 -3.37
CA TRP A 295 22.69 19.13 -4.07
C TRP A 295 22.56 19.94 -5.36
N ASN A 296 21.34 20.40 -5.69
CA ASN A 296 20.99 21.12 -6.92
C ASN A 296 21.41 20.34 -8.18
N LEU A 297 21.28 19.02 -8.16
CA LEU A 297 21.59 18.15 -9.28
C LEU A 297 20.32 17.77 -10.04
N PRO A 298 20.39 17.61 -11.37
CA PRO A 298 19.22 17.28 -12.17
C PRO A 298 18.68 15.90 -11.77
N VAL A 299 17.40 15.89 -11.40
CA VAL A 299 16.61 14.68 -11.17
C VAL A 299 15.66 14.57 -12.34
N GLU A 300 16.05 13.84 -13.39
CA GLU A 300 15.14 13.63 -14.53
C GLU A 300 13.94 12.78 -14.10
N GLY A 301 12.78 13.45 -14.01
CA GLY A 301 11.52 12.90 -13.53
C GLY A 301 10.34 13.87 -13.43
N ASN A 302 10.52 15.18 -13.67
CA ASN A 302 9.38 16.10 -13.85
C ASN A 302 9.05 16.25 -15.35
N SER A 303 8.34 15.27 -15.91
CA SER A 303 7.39 15.56 -16.98
C SER A 303 6.07 15.98 -16.32
N GLN A 304 6.04 17.19 -15.75
CA GLN A 304 4.80 17.93 -15.59
C GLN A 304 4.56 18.68 -16.90
N THR A 305 3.45 18.33 -17.54
CA THR A 305 2.80 19.11 -18.60
C THR A 305 2.73 20.59 -18.25
N PRO A 306 3.06 21.52 -19.14
CA PRO A 306 2.42 22.82 -19.14
C PRO A 306 1.15 22.71 -19.98
N SER A 307 0.01 22.66 -19.29
CA SER A 307 -1.24 23.16 -19.84
C SER A 307 -1.13 24.69 -19.96
N HIS A 308 -0.98 25.19 -21.17
CA HIS A 308 -1.51 26.46 -21.64
C HIS A 308 -1.95 26.17 -23.09
N GLY A 309 -3.20 26.32 -23.51
CA GLY A 309 -4.18 27.31 -23.11
C GLY A 309 -4.16 28.46 -24.12
N SER A 310 -4.63 28.18 -25.34
CA SER A 310 -5.38 29.06 -26.25
C SER A 310 -5.82 28.22 -27.45
#